data_AF-A0AAU5ZJY9-F1
#
_entry.id   AF-A0AAU5ZJY9-F1
#
_cell.length_a   1.000
_cell.length_b   1.000
_cell.length_c   1.000
_cell.angle_alpha   90.00
_cell.angle_beta   90.00
_cell.angle_gamma   90.00
#
_symmetry.space_group_name_H-M   'P 1'
#
loop_
_entity.id
_entity.type
_entity.pdbx_description
1 polymer ?
#
loop_
_entity_poly.entity_id
_entity_poly.type
_entity_poly.pdbx_seq_one_letter_code
_entity_poly.pdbx_strand_id
1 'polypeptide(L)' 'MSIENDHSIQERPGLAGTGRGLVGLRERVQELGGRLVTGPIPGGGWLVEATLPDGRRVGDRGS' A
#
# COMPACT_ATOMS: atom_id res chain seq x y z
N MET A 1 -23.01 -14.27 -7.65
CA MET A 1 -22.13 -14.29 -6.47
C MET A 1 -21.77 -12.85 -6.18
N SER A 2 -22.44 -12.21 -5.23
CA SER A 2 -22.12 -10.84 -4.79
C SER A 2 -21.16 -10.93 -3.62
N ILE A 3 -20.03 -10.22 -3.73
CA ILE A 3 -19.13 -9.97 -2.61
C ILE A 3 -19.49 -8.57 -2.13
N GLU A 4 -20.30 -8.50 -1.09
CA GLU A 4 -20.51 -7.25 -0.34
C GLU A 4 -19.44 -7.18 0.75
N ASN A 5 -18.65 -6.11 0.71
CA ASN A 5 -17.67 -5.83 1.76
C ASN A 5 -18.35 -4.89 2.75
N ASP A 6 -18.78 -5.44 3.88
CA ASP A 6 -19.39 -4.65 4.95
C ASP A 6 -18.43 -3.55 5.45
N HIS A 7 -19.00 -2.44 5.92
CA HIS A 7 -18.20 -1.34 6.45
C HIS A 7 -17.44 -1.82 7.69
N SER A 8 -16.11 -1.79 7.64
CA SER A 8 -15.27 -2.39 8.68
C SER A 8 -15.28 -1.53 9.94
N ILE A 9 -16.21 -1.78 10.87
CA ILE A 9 -16.15 -1.27 12.24
C ILE A 9 -15.16 -2.10 13.05
N GLN A 10 -13.91 -2.10 12.59
CA GLN A 10 -12.80 -2.72 13.27
C GLN A 10 -11.68 -1.69 13.28
N GLU A 11 -11.60 -0.94 14.38
CA GLU A 11 -10.33 -0.48 14.91
C GLU A 11 -9.45 -1.73 15.10
N ARG A 12 -8.78 -2.21 14.03
CA ARG A 12 -7.89 -3.36 14.14
C ARG A 12 -6.59 -2.86 14.78
N PRO A 13 -6.31 -3.15 16.06
CA PRO A 13 -5.03 -2.83 16.64
C PRO A 13 -4.01 -3.70 15.92
N GLY A 14 -3.14 -3.08 15.14
CA GLY A 14 -2.05 -3.76 14.44
C GLY A 14 -2.53 -4.84 13.49
N LEU A 15 -2.70 -4.49 12.21
CA LEU A 15 -2.54 -5.50 11.17
C LEU A 15 -1.06 -5.93 11.20
N ALA A 16 -0.70 -6.83 12.13
CA ALA A 16 0.46 -7.69 12.00
C ALA A 16 0.16 -8.68 10.86
N GLY A 17 -0.02 -8.13 9.67
CA GLY A 17 -0.46 -8.86 8.49
C GLY A 17 0.70 -9.67 7.94
N THR A 18 1.14 -10.72 8.64
CA THR A 18 2.18 -11.71 8.27
C THR A 18 3.49 -11.14 7.64
N GLY A 19 3.70 -9.82 7.62
CA GLY A 19 4.67 -9.14 6.75
C GLY A 19 4.34 -9.18 5.25
N ARG A 20 3.47 -10.08 4.79
CA ARG A 20 3.25 -10.38 3.36
C ARG A 20 2.62 -9.23 2.58
N GLY A 21 1.74 -8.43 3.20
CA GLY A 21 1.14 -7.27 2.55
C GLY A 21 2.17 -6.20 2.19
N LEU A 22 3.12 -5.94 3.10
CA LEU A 22 4.19 -4.98 2.87
C LEU A 22 5.27 -5.52 1.93
N VAL A 23 5.51 -6.83 1.94
CA VAL A 23 6.37 -7.49 0.93
C VAL A 23 5.79 -7.30 -0.46
N GLY A 24 4.51 -7.63 -0.65
CA GLY A 24 3.83 -7.44 -1.93
C GLY A 24 3.75 -5.98 -2.39
N LEU A 25 3.62 -5.03 -1.45
CA LEU A 25 3.66 -3.61 -1.78
C LEU A 25 5.07 -3.16 -2.18
N ARG A 26 6.11 -3.66 -1.49
CA ARG A 26 7.52 -3.36 -1.80
C ARG A 26 7.91 -3.90 -3.17
N GLU A 27 7.47 -5.10 -3.50
CA GLU A 27 7.66 -5.70 -4.83
C GLU A 27 7.09 -4.76 -5.89
N ARG A 28 5.80 -4.40 -5.81
CA ARG A 28 5.13 -3.51 -6.76
C ARG A 28 5.79 -2.14 -6.88
N VAL A 29 6.17 -1.54 -5.75
CA VAL A 29 6.82 -0.23 -5.74
C VAL A 29 8.19 -0.30 -6.42
N GLN A 30 8.98 -1.35 -6.17
CA GLN A 30 10.26 -1.56 -6.85
C GLN A 30 10.10 -1.87 -8.34
N GLU A 31 9.09 -2.66 -8.72
CA GLU A 31 8.77 -2.93 -10.13
C GLU A 31 8.48 -1.66 -10.92
N LEU A 32 7.85 -0.67 -10.26
CA LEU A 32 7.59 0.65 -10.84
C LEU A 32 8.79 1.61 -10.76
N GLY A 33 9.97 1.15 -10.29
CA GLY A 33 11.15 2.00 -10.08
C GLY A 33 10.99 2.98 -8.92
N GLY A 34 10.03 2.75 -8.04
CA GLY A 34 9.76 3.56 -6.85
C GLY A 34 10.48 3.05 -5.60
N ARG A 35 10.22 3.73 -4.48
CA ARG A 35 10.79 3.44 -3.16
C ARG A 35 9.69 3.31 -2.10
N LEU A 36 9.83 2.31 -1.22
CA LEU A 36 8.93 2.10 -0.08
C LEU A 36 9.68 2.21 1.25
N VAL A 37 9.18 3.03 2.18
CA VAL A 37 9.63 3.13 3.57
C VAL A 37 8.54 2.60 4.49
N THR A 38 8.91 1.71 5.41
CA THR A 38 7.99 1.15 6.40
C THR A 38 8.66 1.05 7.75
N GLY A 39 8.00 1.46 8.83
CA GLY A 39 8.53 1.27 10.18
C GLY A 39 7.72 1.97 11.27
N PRO A 40 8.01 1.70 12.56
CA PRO A 40 7.41 2.44 13.67
C PRO A 40 7.88 3.89 13.68
N ILE A 41 7.02 4.82 14.11
CA ILE A 41 7.38 6.24 14.24
C ILE A 41 7.53 6.68 15.71
N PRO A 42 8.42 7.67 15.98
CA PRO A 42 8.47 8.32 17.28
C PRO A 42 7.11 8.96 17.60
N GLY A 43 6.57 8.71 18.80
CA GLY A 43 5.22 9.14 19.18
C GLY A 43 4.15 8.06 19.01
N GLY A 44 4.50 6.89 18.48
CA GLY A 44 3.61 5.75 18.32
C GLY A 44 2.97 5.69 16.92
N GLY A 45 2.52 4.49 16.54
CA GLY A 45 1.99 4.24 15.20
C GLY A 45 3.04 3.67 14.23
N TRP A 46 2.67 3.61 12.95
CA TRP A 46 3.46 2.95 11.90
C TRP A 46 3.42 3.78 10.61
N LEU A 47 4.59 4.05 10.04
CA LEU A 47 4.76 4.72 8.75
C LEU A 47 4.72 3.69 7.62
N VAL A 48 3.99 4.02 6.56
CA VAL A 48 4.09 3.41 5.24
C VAL A 48 4.10 4.53 4.22
N GLU A 49 5.24 4.73 3.54
CA GLU A 49 5.41 5.79 2.54
C GLU A 49 5.95 5.20 1.25
N ALA A 50 5.25 5.44 0.14
CA ALA A 50 5.65 5.00 -1.19
C ALA A 50 5.88 6.21 -2.10
N THR A 51 7.05 6.28 -2.71
CA THR A 51 7.39 7.25 -3.76
C THR A 51 7.45 6.51 -5.08
N LEU A 52 6.66 6.93 -6.06
CA LEU A 52 6.71 6.40 -7.42
C LEU A 52 7.29 7.47 -8.35
N PRO A 53 8.10 7.11 -9.35
CA PRO A 53 8.45 8.04 -10.42
C PRO A 53 7.17 8.51 -11.13
N ASP A 54 7.17 9.78 -11.55
CA ASP A 54 5.98 10.56 -11.94
C ASP A 54 4.99 9.71 -12.76
N GLY A 55 3.81 9.49 -12.16
CA GLY A 55 2.83 8.54 -12.67
C GLY A 55 2.42 8.87 -14.10
N ARG A 56 2.76 7.99 -15.04
CA ARG A 56 2.13 7.97 -16.36
C ARG A 56 0.62 7.92 -16.12
N ARG A 57 -0.07 9.02 -16.48
CA ARG A 57 -1.54 9.05 -16.48
C ARG A 57 -2.01 7.92 -17.38
N VAL A 58 -2.85 7.03 -16.85
CA VAL A 58 -3.65 6.15 -17.70
C VAL A 58 -4.67 7.03 -18.42
N GLY A 59 -4.22 7.65 -19.51
CA GLY A 59 -5.00 8.44 -20.45
C GLY A 59 -4.48 8.33 -21.89
N ASP A 60 -3.42 7.55 -22.11
CA ASP A 60 -2.73 7.42 -23.40
C ASP A 60 -3.12 6.15 -24.16
N ARG A 61 -4.32 5.60 -23.90
CA ARG A 61 -4.96 4.62 -24.79
C ARG A 61 -6.03 5.34 -25.60
N GLY A 62 -5.55 6.13 -26.55
CA GLY A 62 -6.36 6.72 -27.60
C GLY A 62 -5.51 6.85 -28.86
N SER A 63 -5.44 5.79 -29.65
CA SER A 63 -5.32 5.88 -31.11
C SER A 63 -5.71 4.57 -31.77
#